data_AF-A0AAV4EMQ3-F1
#
_entry.id   AF-A0AAV4EMQ3-F1
#
_cell.length_a   1.000
_cell.length_b   1.000
_cell.length_c   1.000
_cell.angle_alpha   90.00
_cell.angle_beta   90.00
_cell.angle_gamma   90.00
#
_symmetry.space_group_name_H-M   'P 1'
#
loop_
_entity.id
_entity.type
_entity.pdbx_description
1 polymer ?
#
loop_
_entity_poly.entity_id
_entity_poly.type
_entity_poly.pdbx_seq_one_letter_code
_entity_poly.pdbx_strand_id
1 'polypeptide(L)'
;MKVEFPGIVTAQFTEMIQAQITSHLSVGKAEAVIAFWLKVVFKVCKFFTCRNCCYIVDTIIRWCFVKKGVVDVASDIFKKNYQKFCEAAKNRQNVVVSIFQWLSSTNTLPSYMDSSSLPEFPWLAYMILFVEGEAEVNSQLWQTLVQELHSSSRPSVDAALKIAIGKLGLDQAPSSGRLLIYRWAQQALDTPFDHPLLPVLWQRFFALYLGRQIFDSR
;
A
#
# COMPACT_ATOMS: atom_id res chain seq x y z
N MET A 1 -11.43 15.44 -30.02
CA MET A 1 -10.95 16.32 -28.93
C MET A 1 -10.39 15.41 -27.84
N LYS A 2 -9.08 15.40 -27.59
CA LYS A 2 -8.51 14.60 -26.49
C LYS A 2 -8.94 15.29 -25.19
N VAL A 3 -9.72 14.61 -24.36
CA VAL A 3 -10.01 15.10 -23.01
C VAL A 3 -8.70 15.02 -22.23
N GLU A 4 -8.20 16.17 -21.79
CA GLU A 4 -7.02 16.23 -20.93
C GLU A 4 -7.34 15.56 -19.59
N PHE A 5 -6.47 14.68 -19.12
CA PHE A 5 -6.62 14.03 -17.82
C PHE A 5 -6.48 15.08 -16.70
N PRO A 6 -7.32 15.05 -15.64
CA PRO A 6 -8.32 14.03 -15.28
C PRO A 6 -9.71 14.25 -15.90
N GLY A 7 -9.86 15.27 -16.74
CA GLY A 7 -11.14 15.73 -17.28
C GLY A 7 -11.83 16.71 -16.31
N ILE A 8 -12.64 17.61 -16.86
CA ILE A 8 -13.21 18.74 -16.09
C ILE A 8 -14.07 18.30 -14.91
N VAL A 9 -14.88 17.24 -15.06
CA VAL A 9 -15.76 16.76 -14.00
C VAL A 9 -14.95 16.21 -12.82
N THR A 10 -13.92 15.40 -13.09
CA THR A 10 -13.07 14.84 -12.04
C THR A 10 -12.22 15.93 -11.38
N ALA A 11 -11.72 16.90 -12.15
CA ALA A 11 -11.00 18.05 -11.62
C ALA A 11 -11.88 18.86 -10.65
N GLN A 12 -13.06 19.29 -11.08
CA GLN A 12 -14.00 20.08 -10.27
C GLN A 12 -14.47 19.33 -9.02
N PHE A 13 -14.75 18.03 -9.14
CA PHE A 13 -15.11 17.20 -7.99
C PHE A 13 -13.96 17.12 -6.97
N THR A 14 -12.73 16.96 -7.45
CA THR A 14 -11.55 16.93 -6.60
C THR A 14 -11.32 18.28 -5.92
N GLU A 15 -11.46 19.39 -6.63
CA GLU A 15 -11.38 20.75 -6.07
C GLU A 15 -12.42 21.00 -4.99
N MET A 16 -13.67 20.56 -5.21
CA MET A 16 -14.73 20.64 -4.20
C MET A 16 -14.33 19.87 -2.92
N ILE A 17 -13.78 18.66 -3.03
CA ILE A 17 -13.29 17.89 -1.88
C ILE A 17 -12.18 18.66 -1.16
N GLN A 18 -11.22 19.21 -1.90
CA GLN A 18 -10.12 19.99 -1.31
C GLN A 18 -10.62 21.25 -0.58
N ALA A 19 -11.60 21.95 -1.14
CA ALA A 19 -12.22 23.12 -0.51
C ALA A 19 -12.96 22.73 0.79
N GLN A 20 -13.62 21.58 0.82
CA GLN A 20 -14.25 21.06 2.04
C GLN A 20 -13.20 20.70 3.10
N ILE A 21 -12.13 20.00 2.73
CA ILE A 21 -11.04 19.67 3.66
C ILE A 21 -10.44 20.96 4.24
N THR A 22 -10.09 21.90 3.37
CA THR A 22 -9.44 23.16 3.75
C THR A 22 -10.31 24.00 4.67
N SER A 23 -11.61 24.16 4.37
CA SER A 23 -12.55 24.92 5.21
C SER A 23 -12.74 24.30 6.59
N HIS A 24 -12.49 23.00 6.74
CA HIS A 24 -12.61 22.28 8.01
C HIS A 24 -11.27 22.07 8.72
N LEU A 25 -10.14 22.51 8.15
CA LEU A 25 -8.83 22.49 8.83
C LEU A 25 -8.82 23.46 10.02
N SER A 26 -9.32 24.68 9.82
CA SER A 26 -9.33 25.75 10.85
C SER A 26 -10.22 25.41 12.05
N VAL A 27 -11.28 24.64 11.84
CA VAL A 27 -12.22 24.21 12.88
C VAL A 27 -11.88 22.81 13.42
N GLY A 28 -10.76 22.23 13.01
CA GLY A 28 -10.27 20.95 13.52
C GLY A 28 -11.06 19.71 13.07
N LYS A 29 -11.92 19.82 12.05
CA LYS A 29 -12.82 18.76 11.57
C LYS A 29 -12.38 18.11 10.25
N ALA A 30 -11.24 18.51 9.68
CA ALA A 30 -10.73 17.98 8.41
C ALA A 30 -10.59 16.45 8.39
N GLU A 31 -10.23 15.84 9.52
CA GLU A 31 -10.13 14.38 9.65
C GLU A 31 -11.46 13.68 9.34
N ALA A 32 -12.58 14.21 9.83
CA ALA A 32 -13.90 13.64 9.58
C ALA A 32 -14.29 13.75 8.09
N VAL A 33 -13.94 14.87 7.45
CA VAL A 33 -14.18 15.09 6.01
C VAL A 33 -13.34 14.11 5.16
N ILE A 34 -12.06 13.96 5.49
CA ILE A 34 -11.16 12.99 4.84
C ILE A 34 -11.69 11.58 5.01
N ALA A 35 -12.01 11.18 6.25
CA ALA A 35 -12.54 9.86 6.54
C ALA A 35 -13.86 9.59 5.80
N PHE A 36 -14.74 10.60 5.69
CA PHE A 36 -15.96 10.51 4.92
C PHE A 36 -15.68 10.22 3.45
N TRP A 37 -14.85 11.03 2.78
CA TRP A 37 -14.58 10.88 1.36
C TRP A 37 -13.83 9.58 1.03
N LEU A 38 -12.88 9.17 1.87
CA LEU A 38 -12.24 7.86 1.72
C LEU A 38 -13.26 6.73 1.82
N LYS A 39 -14.15 6.75 2.82
CA LYS A 39 -15.21 5.73 2.94
C LYS A 39 -16.15 5.71 1.73
N VAL A 40 -16.51 6.87 1.18
CA VAL A 40 -17.31 6.96 -0.04
C VAL A 40 -16.58 6.30 -1.22
N VAL A 41 -15.31 6.64 -1.42
CA VAL A 41 -14.52 6.07 -2.52
C VAL A 41 -14.38 4.56 -2.39
N PHE A 42 -14.05 4.03 -1.21
CA PHE A 42 -13.96 2.58 -0.98
C PHE A 42 -15.31 1.85 -1.16
N LYS A 43 -16.43 2.52 -0.91
CA LYS A 43 -17.78 1.92 -1.04
C LYS A 43 -18.32 1.97 -2.46
N VAL A 44 -18.10 3.07 -3.17
CA VAL A 44 -18.72 3.34 -4.48
C VAL A 44 -17.79 2.96 -5.62
N CYS A 45 -16.48 3.11 -5.43
CA CYS A 45 -15.49 2.94 -6.48
C CYS A 45 -14.60 1.72 -6.18
N LYS A 46 -14.30 0.94 -7.22
CA LYS A 46 -13.09 0.10 -7.22
C LYS A 46 -11.90 1.04 -7.42
N PHE A 47 -11.50 1.75 -6.37
CA PHE A 47 -10.68 2.97 -6.53
C PHE A 47 -9.38 2.73 -7.29
N PHE A 48 -8.77 1.56 -7.10
CA PHE A 48 -7.52 1.16 -7.74
C PHE A 48 -7.68 0.64 -9.18
N THR A 49 -8.91 0.47 -9.69
CA THR A 49 -9.15 0.00 -11.06
C THR A 49 -9.42 1.12 -12.06
N CYS A 50 -9.43 2.38 -11.62
CA CYS A 50 -9.69 3.52 -12.49
C CYS A 50 -8.82 4.71 -12.11
N ARG A 51 -8.11 5.22 -13.11
CA ARG A 51 -7.17 6.34 -13.01
C ARG A 51 -7.78 7.60 -12.36
N ASN A 52 -9.04 7.93 -12.66
CA ASN A 52 -9.73 9.10 -12.06
C ASN A 52 -9.99 8.91 -10.56
N CYS A 53 -10.27 7.69 -10.12
CA CYS A 53 -10.42 7.41 -8.68
C CYS A 53 -9.06 7.49 -7.99
N CYS A 54 -7.99 6.95 -8.61
CA CYS A 54 -6.64 7.10 -8.09
C CYS A 54 -6.26 8.58 -7.91
N TYR A 55 -6.57 9.44 -8.88
CA TYR A 55 -6.34 10.89 -8.79
C TYR A 55 -7.05 11.56 -7.60
N ILE A 56 -8.34 11.24 -7.40
CA ILE A 56 -9.11 11.76 -6.27
C ILE A 56 -8.50 11.31 -4.95
N VAL A 57 -8.19 10.02 -4.82
CA VAL A 57 -7.66 9.46 -3.58
C VAL A 57 -6.26 9.98 -3.29
N ASP A 58 -5.38 10.06 -4.30
CA ASP A 58 -4.05 10.65 -4.17
C ASP A 58 -4.13 12.07 -3.59
N THR A 59 -5.05 12.87 -4.12
CA THR A 59 -5.29 14.22 -3.61
C THR A 59 -5.76 14.22 -2.16
N ILE A 60 -6.68 13.32 -1.78
CA ILE A 60 -7.14 13.20 -0.39
C ILE A 60 -5.99 12.78 0.53
N ILE A 61 -5.16 11.83 0.12
CA ILE A 61 -4.04 11.33 0.93
C ILE A 61 -2.97 12.41 1.13
N ARG A 62 -2.69 13.23 0.12
CA ARG A 62 -1.84 14.42 0.28
C ARG A 62 -2.27 15.29 1.45
N TRP A 63 -3.57 15.52 1.62
CA TRP A 63 -4.10 16.31 2.74
C TRP A 63 -3.94 15.64 4.11
N CYS A 64 -3.81 14.30 4.16
CA CYS A 64 -3.53 13.60 5.42
C CYS A 64 -2.18 14.00 6.04
N PHE A 65 -1.22 14.44 5.21
CA PHE A 65 0.12 14.84 5.68
C PHE A 65 0.18 16.27 6.23
N VAL A 66 -0.89 17.04 6.14
CA VAL A 66 -0.94 18.44 6.62
C VAL A 66 -1.09 18.52 8.14
N LYS A 67 -1.71 17.51 8.77
CA LYS A 67 -1.96 17.49 10.22
C LYS A 67 -1.63 16.12 10.81
N LYS A 68 -0.93 16.11 11.95
CA LYS A 68 -0.63 14.90 12.72
C LYS A 68 -1.91 14.13 13.07
N GLY A 69 -1.88 12.80 12.98
CA GLY A 69 -2.99 11.90 13.29
C GLY A 69 -3.91 11.58 12.12
N VAL A 70 -3.96 12.44 11.08
CA VAL A 70 -4.88 12.23 9.95
C VAL A 70 -4.39 11.08 9.05
N VAL A 71 -3.08 10.89 8.92
CA VAL A 71 -2.50 9.71 8.24
C VAL A 71 -2.95 8.42 8.90
N ASP A 72 -3.01 8.37 10.23
CA ASP A 72 -3.38 7.16 10.98
C ASP A 72 -4.83 6.78 10.67
N VAL A 73 -5.73 7.76 10.68
CA VAL A 73 -7.16 7.59 10.35
C VAL A 73 -7.35 7.09 8.91
N ALA A 74 -6.63 7.68 7.95
CA ALA A 74 -6.66 7.21 6.58
C ALA A 74 -6.12 5.78 6.47
N SER A 75 -5.01 5.48 7.16
CA SER A 75 -4.41 4.16 7.17
C SER A 75 -5.37 3.11 7.74
N ASP A 76 -6.10 3.41 8.81
CA ASP A 76 -7.10 2.49 9.39
C ASP A 76 -8.23 2.16 8.43
N ILE A 77 -8.67 3.14 7.62
CA ILE A 77 -9.66 2.90 6.58
C ILE A 77 -9.08 1.98 5.50
N PHE A 78 -7.86 2.24 5.03
CA PHE A 78 -7.19 1.39 4.05
C PHE A 78 -6.98 -0.03 4.59
N LYS A 79 -6.47 -0.18 5.81
CA LYS A 79 -6.23 -1.47 6.49
C LYS A 79 -7.49 -2.31 6.56
N LYS A 80 -8.59 -1.75 7.05
CA LYS A 80 -9.89 -2.46 7.16
C LYS A 80 -10.41 -2.94 5.80
N ASN A 81 -10.20 -2.15 4.74
CA ASN A 81 -10.61 -2.55 3.39
C ASN A 81 -9.64 -3.55 2.75
N TYR A 82 -8.35 -3.44 3.05
CA TYR A 82 -7.32 -4.35 2.55
C TYR A 82 -7.44 -5.73 3.17
N GLN A 83 -7.76 -5.82 4.47
CA GLN A 83 -8.06 -7.09 5.13
C GLN A 83 -9.21 -7.82 4.44
N LYS A 84 -10.33 -7.13 4.18
CA LYS A 84 -11.48 -7.70 3.43
C LYS A 84 -11.07 -8.14 2.03
N PHE A 85 -10.19 -7.39 1.38
CA PHE A 85 -9.69 -7.73 0.05
C PHE A 85 -8.82 -9.01 0.08
N CYS A 86 -7.94 -9.14 1.09
CA CYS A 86 -7.12 -10.34 1.32
C CYS A 86 -7.99 -11.58 1.62
N GLU A 87 -8.98 -11.44 2.50
CA GLU A 87 -9.93 -12.51 2.83
C GLU A 87 -10.71 -12.97 1.58
N ALA A 88 -11.21 -12.02 0.78
CA ALA A 88 -11.90 -12.34 -0.46
C ALA A 88 -10.98 -13.04 -1.47
N ALA A 89 -9.72 -12.64 -1.57
CA ALA A 89 -8.73 -13.29 -2.43
C ALA A 89 -8.40 -14.71 -1.96
N LYS A 90 -8.17 -14.89 -0.65
CA LYS A 90 -7.93 -16.20 -0.01
C LYS A 90 -9.09 -17.16 -0.26
N ASN A 91 -10.32 -16.70 -0.06
CA ASN A 91 -11.52 -17.52 -0.28
C ASN A 91 -11.65 -17.95 -1.75
N ARG A 92 -11.35 -17.07 -2.71
CA ARG A 92 -11.34 -17.43 -4.14
C ARG A 92 -10.26 -18.47 -4.46
N GLN A 93 -9.05 -18.30 -3.93
CA GLN A 93 -7.96 -19.26 -4.13
C GLN A 93 -8.30 -20.64 -3.56
N ASN A 94 -8.88 -20.70 -2.35
CA ASN A 94 -9.31 -21.96 -1.74
C ASN A 94 -10.37 -22.70 -2.58
N VAL A 95 -11.30 -21.97 -3.21
CA VAL A 95 -12.30 -22.54 -4.14
C VAL A 95 -11.66 -23.05 -5.44
N VAL A 96 -10.59 -22.43 -5.93
CA VAL A 96 -9.88 -22.90 -7.13
C VAL A 96 -9.00 -24.13 -6.83
N VAL A 97 -8.32 -24.15 -5.67
CA VAL A 97 -7.47 -25.27 -5.24
C VAL A 97 -8.30 -26.53 -4.97
N SER A 98 -9.54 -26.41 -4.47
CA SER A 98 -10.44 -27.58 -4.30
C SER A 98 -10.85 -28.23 -5.63
N ILE A 99 -10.75 -27.51 -6.75
CA ILE A 99 -11.03 -28.01 -8.10
C ILE A 99 -9.75 -28.53 -8.79
N PHE A 100 -8.57 -28.02 -8.41
CA PHE A 100 -7.28 -28.38 -9.00
C PHE A 100 -6.20 -28.66 -7.94
N GLN A 101 -6.20 -29.87 -7.38
CA GLN A 101 -5.38 -30.29 -6.21
C GLN A 101 -3.84 -30.36 -6.39
N TRP A 102 -3.24 -29.79 -7.45
CA TRP A 102 -1.81 -29.99 -7.75
C TRP A 102 -0.98 -28.71 -7.97
N LEU A 103 -1.57 -27.51 -7.92
CA LEU A 103 -0.82 -26.26 -8.00
C LEU A 103 -0.54 -25.70 -6.61
N SER A 104 0.56 -26.14 -6.01
CA SER A 104 1.08 -25.70 -4.71
C SER A 104 1.71 -24.29 -4.75
N SER A 105 1.10 -23.34 -5.45
CA SER A 105 1.47 -21.94 -5.30
C SER A 105 0.88 -21.42 -3.99
N THR A 106 1.73 -21.13 -3.01
CA THR A 106 1.40 -20.38 -1.79
C THR A 106 0.42 -19.24 -2.10
N ASN A 107 -0.61 -19.05 -1.28
CA ASN A 107 -1.59 -17.99 -1.46
C ASN A 107 -0.88 -16.62 -1.46
N THR A 108 -0.65 -16.07 -2.65
CA THR A 108 0.04 -14.80 -2.81
C THR A 108 -0.82 -13.68 -2.25
N LEU A 109 -0.20 -12.79 -1.46
CA LEU A 109 -0.86 -11.61 -0.93
C LEU A 109 -1.30 -10.71 -2.12
N PRO A 110 -2.58 -10.33 -2.21
CA PRO A 110 -3.04 -9.47 -3.29
C PRO A 110 -2.55 -8.04 -3.10
N SER A 111 -2.57 -7.22 -4.16
CA SER A 111 -2.18 -5.81 -4.09
C SER A 111 -3.20 -4.91 -4.78
N TYR A 112 -3.32 -3.68 -4.30
CA TYR A 112 -4.02 -2.58 -4.96
C TYR A 112 -3.20 -1.95 -6.10
N MET A 113 -1.93 -2.32 -6.27
CA MET A 113 -1.13 -1.90 -7.42
C MET A 113 -0.88 -3.08 -8.35
N ASP A 114 -1.19 -2.89 -9.63
CA ASP A 114 -0.89 -3.89 -10.68
C ASP A 114 0.62 -3.95 -10.97
N SER A 115 1.33 -2.83 -10.80
CA SER A 115 2.77 -2.65 -10.98
C SER A 115 3.52 -2.54 -9.65
N SER A 116 4.86 -2.60 -9.71
CA SER A 116 5.74 -2.45 -8.54
C SER A 116 5.73 -1.04 -7.93
N SER A 117 5.31 -0.03 -8.70
CA SER A 117 5.20 1.38 -8.33
C SER A 117 3.97 2.02 -8.99
N LEU A 118 3.59 3.21 -8.52
CA LEU A 118 2.53 4.05 -9.04
C LEU A 118 3.00 5.52 -9.07
N PRO A 119 3.88 5.89 -10.02
CA PRO A 119 4.53 7.21 -10.04
C PRO A 119 3.58 8.37 -10.33
N GLU A 120 2.46 8.12 -11.02
CA GLU A 120 1.44 9.14 -11.29
C GLU A 120 0.71 9.59 -10.01
N PHE A 121 0.66 8.72 -9.00
CA PHE A 121 -0.06 8.96 -7.75
C PHE A 121 0.81 8.61 -6.52
N PRO A 122 1.89 9.37 -6.23
CA PRO A 122 2.85 9.01 -5.19
C PRO A 122 2.27 8.97 -3.78
N TRP A 123 1.30 9.84 -3.46
CA TRP A 123 0.66 9.85 -2.14
C TRP A 123 -0.20 8.60 -1.94
N LEU A 124 -0.95 8.23 -2.97
CA LEU A 124 -1.69 6.97 -2.98
C LEU A 124 -0.75 5.77 -2.87
N ALA A 125 0.33 5.76 -3.66
CA ALA A 125 1.33 4.69 -3.64
C ALA A 125 1.91 4.49 -2.25
N TYR A 126 2.27 5.58 -1.56
CA TYR A 126 2.73 5.51 -0.18
C TYR A 126 1.70 4.86 0.74
N MET A 127 0.42 5.27 0.68
CA MET A 127 -0.60 4.70 1.56
C MET A 127 -0.82 3.21 1.29
N ILE A 128 -0.83 2.81 0.01
CA ILE A 128 -0.95 1.40 -0.37
C ILE A 128 0.24 0.61 0.19
N LEU A 129 1.48 1.03 -0.09
CA LEU A 129 2.68 0.33 0.40
C LEU A 129 2.76 0.29 1.93
N PHE A 130 2.34 1.38 2.59
CA PHE A 130 2.30 1.45 4.04
C PHE A 130 1.37 0.39 4.63
N VAL A 131 0.16 0.24 4.08
CA VAL A 131 -0.84 -0.71 4.57
C VAL A 131 -0.54 -2.15 4.16
N GLU A 132 -0.16 -2.38 2.90
CA GLU A 132 0.18 -3.73 2.43
C GLU A 132 1.44 -4.27 3.12
N GLY A 133 2.37 -3.38 3.47
CA GLY A 133 3.61 -3.71 4.16
C GLY A 133 3.44 -4.13 5.61
N GLU A 134 2.32 -3.82 6.27
CA GLU A 134 2.12 -4.16 7.67
C GLU A 134 2.15 -5.67 7.92
N ALA A 135 1.65 -6.49 6.98
CA ALA A 135 1.70 -7.93 7.13
C ALA A 135 3.14 -8.45 7.18
N GLU A 136 4.03 -7.93 6.33
CA GLU A 136 5.46 -8.29 6.30
C GLU A 136 6.19 -7.82 7.56
N VAL A 137 5.86 -6.62 8.06
CA VAL A 137 6.44 -6.04 9.27
C VAL A 137 5.97 -6.79 10.52
N ASN A 138 4.67 -7.00 10.68
CA ASN A 138 4.07 -7.60 11.87
C ASN A 138 4.44 -9.09 12.00
N SER A 139 4.63 -9.78 10.87
CA SER A 139 5.07 -11.19 10.87
C SER A 139 6.58 -11.37 11.08
N GLN A 140 7.36 -10.28 11.09
CA GLN A 140 8.83 -10.34 11.09
C GLN A 140 9.40 -11.12 9.90
N LEU A 141 8.69 -11.10 8.76
CA LEU A 141 9.07 -11.83 7.55
C LEU A 141 10.41 -11.33 7.01
N TRP A 142 10.63 -10.02 6.97
CA TRP A 142 11.89 -9.44 6.49
C TRP A 142 13.10 -9.90 7.30
N GLN A 143 12.98 -9.87 8.63
CA GLN A 143 14.04 -10.28 9.56
C GLN A 143 14.38 -11.76 9.37
N THR A 144 13.35 -12.60 9.28
CA THR A 144 13.52 -14.04 9.07
C THR A 144 14.13 -14.33 7.70
N LEU A 145 13.68 -13.65 6.64
CA LEU A 145 14.25 -13.75 5.30
C LEU A 145 15.73 -13.37 5.28
N VAL A 146 16.11 -12.26 5.92
CA VAL A 146 17.52 -11.83 6.01
C VAL A 146 18.36 -12.89 6.74
N GLN A 147 17.86 -13.52 7.80
CA GLN A 147 18.56 -14.61 8.48
C GLN A 147 18.77 -15.82 7.56
N GLU A 148 17.75 -16.23 6.81
CA GLU A 148 17.87 -17.34 5.86
C GLU A 148 18.86 -17.03 4.73
N LEU A 149 18.88 -15.80 4.23
CA LEU A 149 19.83 -15.36 3.19
C LEU A 149 21.28 -15.40 3.66
N HIS A 150 21.54 -15.18 4.95
CA HIS A 150 22.88 -15.24 5.55
C HIS A 150 23.25 -16.65 6.05
N SER A 151 22.38 -17.65 5.87
CA SER A 151 22.70 -19.02 6.20
C SER A 151 23.87 -19.56 5.35
N SER A 152 24.54 -20.60 5.85
CA SER A 152 25.73 -21.17 5.20
C SER A 152 25.47 -21.67 3.77
N SER A 153 24.23 -22.04 3.45
CA SER A 153 23.83 -22.51 2.12
C SER A 153 23.64 -21.38 1.10
N ARG A 154 23.59 -20.10 1.52
CA ARG A 154 23.39 -18.91 0.67
C ARG A 154 22.29 -19.10 -0.39
N PRO A 155 21.05 -19.39 0.04
CA PRO A 155 19.94 -19.65 -0.87
C PRO A 155 19.61 -18.44 -1.75
N SER A 156 18.92 -18.67 -2.86
CA SER A 156 18.28 -17.58 -3.62
C SER A 156 17.19 -16.89 -2.79
N VAL A 157 16.79 -15.68 -3.17
CA VAL A 157 15.71 -14.93 -2.49
C VAL A 157 14.41 -15.75 -2.44
N ASP A 158 14.03 -16.41 -3.53
CA ASP A 158 12.84 -17.27 -3.56
C ASP A 158 12.92 -18.45 -2.59
N ALA A 159 14.08 -19.12 -2.53
CA ALA A 159 14.28 -20.26 -1.64
C ALA A 159 14.28 -19.83 -0.17
N ALA A 160 14.99 -18.75 0.16
CA ALA A 160 15.02 -18.16 1.49
C ALA A 160 13.62 -17.71 1.94
N LEU A 161 12.87 -17.07 1.04
CA LEU A 161 11.51 -16.61 1.29
C LEU A 161 10.56 -17.77 1.58
N LYS A 162 10.64 -18.86 0.81
CA LYS A 162 9.84 -20.06 1.05
C LYS A 162 10.11 -20.67 2.42
N ILE A 163 11.38 -20.70 2.85
CA ILE A 163 11.76 -21.18 4.18
C ILE A 163 11.25 -20.25 5.28
N ALA A 164 11.41 -18.94 5.12
CA ALA A 164 10.94 -17.94 6.09
C ALA A 164 9.42 -18.00 6.27
N ILE A 165 8.65 -18.10 5.18
CA ILE A 165 7.19 -18.29 5.20
C ILE A 165 6.82 -19.56 5.98
N GLY A 166 7.51 -20.68 5.72
CA GLY A 166 7.29 -21.94 6.42
C GLY A 166 7.60 -21.87 7.91
N LYS A 167 8.69 -21.19 8.30
CA LYS A 167 9.07 -20.99 9.71
C LYS A 167 8.07 -20.14 10.48
N LEU A 168 7.51 -19.13 9.82
CA LEU A 168 6.55 -18.19 10.42
C LEU A 168 5.09 -18.68 10.34
N GLY A 169 4.83 -19.78 9.63
CA GLY A 169 3.48 -20.33 9.47
C GLY A 169 2.51 -19.37 8.75
N LEU A 170 3.00 -18.60 7.78
CA LEU A 170 2.17 -17.58 7.11
C LEU A 170 1.25 -18.21 6.08
N ASP A 171 -0.06 -18.00 6.26
CA ASP A 171 -1.09 -18.42 5.30
C ASP A 171 -1.00 -17.70 3.95
N GLN A 172 -0.57 -16.44 3.97
CA GLN A 172 -0.37 -15.61 2.78
C GLN A 172 0.92 -14.81 2.92
N ALA A 173 1.63 -14.63 1.80
CA ALA A 173 2.88 -13.89 1.75
C ALA A 173 3.09 -13.22 0.39
N PRO A 174 3.88 -12.14 0.31
CA PRO A 174 4.29 -11.58 -0.98
C PRO A 174 5.16 -12.57 -1.75
N SER A 175 5.19 -12.45 -3.09
CA SER A 175 6.24 -13.07 -3.89
C SER A 175 7.56 -12.32 -3.71
N SER A 176 8.68 -12.95 -4.07
CA SER A 176 10.02 -12.34 -3.99
C SER A 176 10.10 -10.99 -4.70
N GLY A 177 9.55 -10.88 -5.91
CA GLY A 177 9.47 -9.62 -6.67
C GLY A 177 8.52 -8.57 -6.09
N ARG A 178 7.72 -8.92 -5.08
CA ARG A 178 6.78 -8.02 -4.39
C ARG A 178 7.13 -7.77 -2.93
N LEU A 179 8.32 -8.17 -2.48
CA LEU A 179 8.82 -7.81 -1.16
C LEU A 179 8.79 -6.29 -0.96
N LEU A 180 8.41 -5.87 0.24
CA LEU A 180 8.16 -4.47 0.55
C LEU A 180 9.39 -3.59 0.32
N ILE A 181 10.60 -4.11 0.57
CA ILE A 181 11.86 -3.40 0.32
C ILE A 181 12.02 -2.99 -1.15
N TYR A 182 11.72 -3.88 -2.09
CA TYR A 182 11.84 -3.60 -3.53
C TYR A 182 10.78 -2.61 -3.98
N ARG A 183 9.57 -2.70 -3.41
CA ARG A 183 8.46 -1.82 -3.77
C ARG A 183 8.68 -0.39 -3.27
N TRP A 184 9.21 -0.20 -2.05
CA TRP A 184 9.62 1.13 -1.59
C TRP A 184 10.75 1.71 -2.45
N ALA A 185 11.75 0.90 -2.79
CA ALA A 185 12.85 1.34 -3.66
C ALA A 185 12.33 1.78 -5.03
N GLN A 186 11.52 0.94 -5.68
CA GLN A 186 10.98 1.23 -7.01
C GLN A 186 10.08 2.47 -6.99
N GLN A 187 9.20 2.59 -5.99
CA GLN A 187 8.37 3.79 -5.85
C GLN A 187 9.21 5.05 -5.66
N ALA A 188 10.27 5.00 -4.86
CA ALA A 188 11.15 6.15 -4.65
C ALA A 188 11.92 6.53 -5.93
N LEU A 189 12.40 5.54 -6.68
CA LEU A 189 13.10 5.76 -7.96
C LEU A 189 12.19 6.38 -9.03
N ASP A 190 10.93 5.95 -9.08
CA ASP A 190 9.97 6.44 -10.09
C ASP A 190 9.29 7.75 -9.68
N THR A 191 9.46 8.21 -8.43
CA THR A 191 8.88 9.47 -7.96
C THR A 191 9.77 10.65 -8.38
N PRO A 192 9.21 11.75 -8.93
CA PRO A 192 9.98 12.92 -9.33
C PRO A 192 10.86 13.47 -8.20
N PHE A 193 12.05 13.96 -8.55
CA PHE A 193 13.06 14.40 -7.57
C PHE A 193 12.59 15.57 -6.70
N ASP A 194 11.69 16.40 -7.23
CA ASP A 194 11.11 17.59 -6.60
C ASP A 194 9.80 17.28 -5.85
N HIS A 195 9.34 16.03 -5.90
CA HIS A 195 8.10 15.66 -5.22
C HIS A 195 8.30 15.65 -3.69
N PRO A 196 7.45 16.34 -2.91
CA PRO A 196 7.64 16.54 -1.47
C PRO A 196 7.60 15.25 -0.64
N LEU A 197 6.98 14.18 -1.16
CA LEU A 197 6.91 12.88 -0.49
C LEU A 197 8.19 12.04 -0.65
N LEU A 198 9.06 12.37 -1.62
CA LEU A 198 10.23 11.55 -1.96
C LEU A 198 11.14 11.24 -0.74
N PRO A 199 11.47 12.19 0.15
CA PRO A 199 12.26 11.89 1.34
C PRO A 199 11.61 10.84 2.26
N VAL A 200 10.28 10.85 2.35
CA VAL A 200 9.52 9.89 3.17
C VAL A 200 9.55 8.50 2.55
N LEU A 201 9.47 8.39 1.22
CA LEU A 201 9.63 7.12 0.51
C LEU A 201 11.02 6.52 0.75
N TRP A 202 12.07 7.32 0.62
CA TRP A 202 13.43 6.89 0.93
C TRP A 202 13.61 6.51 2.40
N GLN A 203 13.00 7.24 3.33
CA GLN A 203 13.02 6.88 4.74
C GLN A 203 12.43 5.48 4.98
N ARG A 204 11.34 5.12 4.29
CA ARG A 204 10.75 3.77 4.39
C ARG A 204 11.67 2.70 3.80
N PHE A 205 12.28 2.94 2.64
CA PHE A 205 13.26 2.04 2.06
C PHE A 205 14.46 1.81 3.00
N PHE A 206 15.08 2.90 3.49
CA PHE A 206 16.26 2.81 4.33
C PHE A 206 15.98 2.21 5.70
N ALA A 207 14.74 2.31 6.21
CA ALA A 207 14.31 1.57 7.41
C ALA A 207 14.53 0.05 7.24
N LEU A 208 14.03 -0.50 6.13
CA LEU A 208 14.13 -1.92 5.82
C LEU A 208 15.56 -2.31 5.45
N TYR A 209 16.21 -1.52 4.59
CA TYR A 209 17.56 -1.79 4.08
C TYR A 209 18.61 -1.79 5.20
N LEU A 210 18.53 -0.85 6.13
CA LEU A 210 19.47 -0.75 7.26
C LEU A 210 19.04 -1.56 8.49
N GLY A 211 17.91 -2.29 8.41
CA GLY A 211 17.35 -3.03 9.55
C GLY A 211 16.95 -2.14 10.74
N ARG A 212 16.74 -0.84 10.50
CA ARG A 212 16.26 0.09 11.53
C ARG A 212 14.76 -0.10 11.66
N GLN A 213 14.30 -0.63 12.79
CA GLN A 213 12.87 -0.68 13.10
C GLN A 213 12.35 0.76 13.22
N ILE A 214 11.79 1.30 12.14
CA ILE A 214 10.98 2.53 12.17
C ILE A 214 9.51 2.19 12.48
N PHE A 215 9.20 0.90 12.64
CA PHE A 215 7.87 0.37 12.94
C PHE A 215 7.64 0.25 14.44
N ASP A 216 8.00 1.29 15.22
CA ASP A 216 7.57 1.38 16.61
C ASP A 216 6.39 2.33 16.73
N SER A 217 5.21 1.71 16.76
CA SER A 217 4.19 1.84 17.81
C SER A 217 4.14 3.18 18.57
N ARG A 218 3.17 4.03 18.21
CA ARG A 218 2.44 4.83 19.19
C ARG A 218 0.97 4.85 18.83
#